data_AF-A0A5A5RXW5-F1
#
_entry.id   AF-A0A5A5RXW5-F1
#
_cell.length_a   1.000
_cell.length_b   1.000
_cell.length_c   1.000
_cell.angle_alpha   90.00
_cell.angle_beta   90.00
_cell.angle_gamma   90.00
#
_symmetry.space_group_name_H-M   'P 1'
#
loop_
_entity.id
_entity.type
_entity.pdbx_description
1 polymer ?
#
loop_
_entity_poly.entity_id
_entity_poly.type
_entity_poly.pdbx_seq_one_letter_code
_entity_poly.pdbx_strand_id
1 'polypeptide(L)' 'MRSSDRLNLNLETEGEVLLSFYSPTGNITPLDKSSDRQWFGQLPEEGFYELVILPRSSTPVHFRLQLKVSQ' A
#
# COMPACT_ATOMS: atom_id res chain seq x y z
N MET A 1 -4.37 -2.66 -12.64
CA MET A 1 -4.69 -1.21 -12.54
C MET A 1 -3.96 -0.50 -13.67
N ARG A 2 -4.47 0.62 -14.18
CA ARG A 2 -3.87 1.37 -15.29
C ARG A 2 -2.95 2.48 -14.77
N SER A 3 -1.96 2.89 -15.56
CA SER A 3 -1.01 3.97 -15.24
C SER A 3 -1.61 5.39 -15.18
N SER A 4 -2.92 5.51 -15.45
CA SER A 4 -3.67 6.76 -15.26
C SER A 4 -4.57 6.72 -14.02
N ASP A 5 -4.83 5.53 -13.46
CA ASP A 5 -5.72 5.40 -12.32
C ASP A 5 -5.09 6.09 -11.10
N ARG A 6 -5.93 6.68 -10.27
CA ARG A 6 -5.55 7.15 -8.93
C ARG A 6 -5.96 6.11 -7.90
N LEU A 7 -5.05 5.78 -7.00
CA LEU A 7 -5.33 4.94 -5.85
C LEU A 7 -5.31 5.78 -4.59
N ASN A 8 -6.35 5.64 -3.77
CA ASN A 8 -6.35 6.02 -2.36
C ASN A 8 -6.28 4.73 -1.54
N LEU A 9 -5.21 4.61 -0.78
CA LEU A 9 -4.94 3.53 0.16
C LEU A 9 -5.08 4.06 1.58
N ASN A 10 -5.81 3.34 2.42
CA ASN A 10 -5.91 3.58 3.86
C ASN A 10 -5.77 2.25 4.63
N LEU A 11 -4.85 2.21 5.58
CA LEU A 11 -4.58 1.07 6.45
C LEU A 11 -4.89 1.43 7.89
N GLU A 12 -5.99 0.90 8.41
CA GLU A 12 -6.41 1.08 9.80
C GLU A 12 -5.94 -0.10 10.63
N THR A 13 -5.23 0.17 11.73
CA THR A 13 -4.80 -0.86 12.68
C THR A 13 -4.45 -0.22 14.02
N GLU A 14 -4.66 -0.96 15.11
CA GLU A 14 -4.23 -0.59 16.46
C GLU A 14 -2.78 -1.00 16.74
N GLY A 15 -2.17 -1.82 15.87
CA GLY A 15 -0.82 -2.35 16.03
C GLY A 15 0.25 -1.62 15.22
N GLU A 16 1.50 -1.83 15.60
CA GLU A 16 2.64 -1.34 14.83
C GLU A 16 2.90 -2.23 13.61
N VAL A 17 2.52 -1.75 12.43
CA VAL A 17 2.84 -2.38 11.15
C VAL A 17 3.72 -1.50 10.28
N LEU A 18 4.43 -2.10 9.34
CA LEU A 18 5.08 -1.43 8.22
C LEU A 18 4.31 -1.77 6.95
N LEU A 19 4.17 -0.78 6.07
CA LEU A 19 3.53 -0.92 4.77
C LEU A 19 4.57 -0.71 3.68
N SER A 20 4.64 -1.66 2.76
CA SER A 20 5.28 -1.47 1.47
C SER A 20 4.25 -1.55 0.34
N PHE A 21 4.46 -0.73 -0.68
CA PHE A 21 3.65 -0.65 -1.88
C PHE A 21 4.60 -0.65 -3.08
N TYR A 22 4.53 -1.67 -3.92
CA TYR A 22 5.43 -1.89 -5.04
C TYR A 22 4.68 -1.81 -6.38
N SER A 23 5.31 -1.14 -7.36
CA SER A 23 4.84 -1.11 -8.74
C SER A 23 4.96 -2.48 -9.44
N PRO A 24 4.19 -2.74 -10.51
CA PRO A 24 4.23 -3.99 -11.27
C PRO A 24 5.62 -4.43 -11.72
N THR A 25 6.50 -3.50 -12.09
CA THR A 25 7.87 -3.83 -12.49
C THR A 25 8.85 -3.85 -11.31
N GLY A 26 8.46 -3.35 -10.14
CA GLY A 26 9.30 -3.16 -8.97
C GLY A 26 10.28 -1.99 -9.07
N ASN A 27 10.32 -1.26 -10.19
CA ASN A 27 11.25 -0.14 -10.38
C ASN A 27 10.85 1.10 -9.57
N ILE A 28 9.56 1.28 -9.31
CA ILE A 28 9.02 2.35 -8.49
C ILE A 28 8.42 1.74 -7.22
N THR A 29 8.80 2.30 -6.07
CA THR A 29 8.28 1.87 -4.77
C THR A 29 7.65 3.07 -4.07
N PRO A 30 6.34 3.30 -4.24
CA PRO A 30 5.68 4.45 -3.64
C PRO A 30 5.75 4.48 -2.10
N LEU A 31 5.81 3.31 -1.45
CA LEU A 31 6.10 3.16 -0.03
C LEU A 31 7.03 1.97 0.17
N ASP A 32 8.13 2.13 0.92
CA ASP A 32 8.99 1.00 1.32
C ASP A 32 9.12 0.97 2.84
N LYS A 33 8.65 -0.11 3.48
CA LYS A 33 8.72 -0.33 4.92
C LYS A 33 8.30 0.92 5.71
N SER A 34 7.26 1.62 5.25
CA SER A 34 6.83 2.88 5.83
C SER A 34 5.90 2.65 7.03
N SER A 35 5.98 3.56 8.01
CA SER A 35 4.96 3.66 9.06
C SER A 35 3.71 4.40 8.58
N ASP A 36 3.75 5.01 7.40
CA ASP A 36 2.59 5.68 6.82
C ASP A 36 1.44 4.70 6.63
N ARG A 37 0.26 5.17 6.96
CA ARG A 37 -0.99 4.39 6.89
C ARG A 37 -1.82 4.73 5.67
N GLN A 38 -1.40 5.75 4.94
CA GLN A 38 -2.16 6.31 3.84
C GLN A 38 -1.25 6.60 2.67
N TRP A 39 -1.75 6.34 1.48
CA TRP A 39 -1.10 6.76 0.25
C TRP A 39 -2.16 7.20 -0.74
N PHE A 40 -1.91 8.33 -1.40
CA PHE A 40 -2.76 8.80 -2.47
C PHE A 40 -1.91 9.33 -3.62
N GLY A 41 -2.16 8.81 -4.81
CA GLY A 41 -1.41 9.22 -5.98
C GLY A 41 -1.94 8.59 -7.26
N GLN A 42 -1.44 9.09 -8.38
CA GLN A 42 -1.59 8.43 -9.65
C GLN A 42 -0.63 7.24 -9.72
N LEU A 43 -1.12 6.11 -10.19
CA LEU A 43 -0.34 4.91 -10.39
C LEU A 43 0.61 5.11 -11.57
N PRO A 44 1.93 4.91 -11.42
CA PRO A 44 2.88 5.21 -12.50
C PRO A 44 2.89 4.16 -13.62
N GLU A 45 2.43 2.94 -13.33
CA GLU A 45 2.56 1.77 -14.19
C GLU A 45 1.22 1.03 -14.33
N GLU A 46 1.03 0.36 -15.46
CA GLU A 46 -0.07 -0.56 -15.65
C GLU A 46 0.32 -1.96 -15.19
N GLY A 47 -0.58 -2.64 -14.47
CA GLY A 47 -0.40 -4.04 -14.08
C GLY A 47 -0.89 -4.35 -12.68
N PHE A 48 -0.27 -5.37 -12.08
CA PHE A 48 -0.53 -5.83 -10.73
C PHE A 48 0.44 -5.18 -9.77
N TYR A 49 -0.09 -4.46 -8.78
CA TYR A 49 0.70 -3.88 -7.71
C TYR A 49 0.72 -4.83 -6.52
N GLU A 50 1.79 -4.77 -5.73
CA GLU A 50 1.94 -5.55 -4.50
C GLU A 50 1.86 -4.65 -3.27
N LEU A 51 1.11 -5.08 -2.27
CA LEU A 51 1.03 -4.45 -0.96
C LEU A 51 1.48 -5.45 0.10
N VAL A 52 2.50 -5.08 0.88
CA VAL A 52 3.04 -5.91 1.95
C VAL A 52 2.79 -5.21 3.28
N ILE A 53 2.05 -5.88 4.17
CA ILE A 53 1.80 -5.42 5.54
C ILE A 53 2.62 -6.31 6.48
N LEU A 54 3.57 -5.71 7.19
CA LEU A 54 4.48 -6.41 8.08
C LEU A 54 4.31 -5.92 9.52
N PRO A 55 3.75 -6.73 10.44
CA PRO A 55 3.76 -6.43 11.87
C PRO A 55 5.19 -6.30 12.41
N ARG A 56 5.41 -5.34 13.30
CA ARG A 56 6.69 -5.17 14.02
C ARG A 56 6.76 -5.97 15.32
N SER A 57 5.64 -6.53 15.78
CA SER A 57 5.57 -7.40 16.96
C SER A 57 5.31 -8.85 16.56
N SER A 58 5.58 -9.77 17.50
CA SER A 58 5.23 -11.19 17.39
C SER A 58 3.76 -11.48 17.73
N THR A 59 2.99 -10.47 18.13
CA THR A 59 1.57 -10.59 18.41
C THR A 59 0.76 -10.43 17.13
N PRO A 60 -0.32 -11.20 16.93
CA PRO A 60 -1.24 -10.96 15.83
C PRO A 60 -1.73 -9.50 15.83
N VAL A 61 -1.85 -8.91 14.64
CA VAL A 61 -2.36 -7.56 14.46
C VAL A 61 -3.64 -7.63 13.64
N HIS A 62 -4.71 -7.05 14.18
CA HIS A 62 -5.93 -6.82 13.42
C HIS A 62 -5.75 -5.57 12.56
N PHE A 63 -6.14 -5.67 11.29
CA PHE A 63 -6.08 -4.53 10.37
C PHE A 63 -7.28 -4.51 9.44
N ARG A 64 -7.56 -3.33 8.91
CA ARG A 64 -8.49 -3.10 7.81
C ARG A 64 -7.76 -2.33 6.73
N LEU A 65 -7.62 -2.96 5.55
CA LEU A 65 -7.09 -2.31 4.36
C LEU A 65 -8.25 -1.86 3.48
N GLN A 66 -8.26 -0.58 3.15
CA GLN A 66 -9.22 0.02 2.21
C GLN A 66 -8.47 0.53 1.00
N LEU A 67 -8.94 0.15 -0.18
CA LEU A 67 -8.40 0.57 -1.46
C LEU A 67 -9.54 1.17 -2.27
N LYS A 68 -9.35 2.39 -2.75
CA LYS A 68 -10.26 3.04 -3.70
C LYS A 68 -9.50 3.42 -4.95
N VAL A 69 -9.90 2.84 -6.08
CA VAL A 69 -9.36 3.15 -7.41
C VAL A 69 -10.35 4.06 -8.13
N SER A 70 -9.86 5.14 -8.70
CA SER A 70 -10.63 6.07 -9.51
C SER A 70 -9.86 6.41 -10.79
N GLN A 71 -10.60 6.70 -11.87
CA GLN A 71 -10.04 7.23 -13.11
C GLN A 71 -9.93 8.76 -13.02
#